data_AF-A0AAW1IS15-F1
#
_entry.id   AF-A0AAW1IS15-F1
#
_cell.length_a   1.000
_cell.length_b   1.000
_cell.length_c   1.000
_cell.angle_alpha   90.00
_cell.angle_beta   90.00
_cell.angle_gamma   90.00
#
_symmetry.space_group_name_H-M   'P 1'
#
loop_
_entity.id
_entity.type
_entity.pdbx_description
1 polymer ?
#
loop_
_entity_poly.entity_id
_entity_poly.type
_entity_poly.pdbx_seq_one_letter_code
_entity_poly.pdbx_strand_id
1 'polypeptide(L)'
;MDFIEGLPKSQGKDTILVVVDRLSKYAHFLLLSHPFDAKTVAKVYFDQVFKLHGWWYNSNFHTSIGTTPFEVVFGQPPHLHVPYISSDSSVAAVDRSLKAREECISMLKFHLQRAQSRMKSQSDQRITEVQFSIGDLVYVKLQPYRQHSVVYRSCNKLVPRYFGPFEIVAKIGEVAYKLNLPDHAKVHPVFHVSQLKKHYGPTPMVATLPALDGNLQLRAEPVAVLERKMSKKGRGYEVYLLVHWSNGTKEDATWELFDDFVKRFPDFKLNET
;
A
#
# COMPACT_ATOMS: atom_id res chain seq x y z
N MET A 1 0.01 -1.78 -13.36
CA MET A 1 0.17 -0.40 -13.86
C MET A 1 1.15 0.26 -12.93
N ASP A 2 2.10 0.99 -13.47
CA ASP A 2 3.13 1.69 -12.69
C ASP A 2 3.57 2.97 -13.42
N PHE A 3 4.25 3.86 -12.71
CA PHE A 3 4.76 5.12 -13.25
C PHE A 3 6.28 5.17 -13.15
N ILE A 4 6.94 5.53 -14.26
CA ILE A 4 8.35 5.91 -14.27
C ILE A 4 8.39 7.44 -14.32
N GLU A 5 8.71 8.05 -13.19
CA GLU A 5 8.70 9.51 -12.99
C GLU A 5 10.12 10.07 -12.87
N GLY A 6 10.26 11.40 -12.97
CA GLY A 6 11.54 12.09 -12.78
C GLY A 6 12.50 11.97 -13.96
N LEU A 7 12.00 11.69 -15.15
CA LEU A 7 12.81 11.64 -16.36
C LEU A 7 13.16 13.06 -16.84
N PRO A 8 14.31 13.24 -17.53
CA PRO A 8 14.59 14.49 -18.22
C PRO A 8 13.46 14.85 -19.19
N LYS A 9 13.02 16.12 -19.17
CA LYS A 9 11.93 16.59 -20.04
C LYS A 9 12.31 16.44 -21.51
N SER A 10 11.50 15.67 -22.25
CA SER A 10 11.60 15.54 -23.70
C SER A 10 10.23 15.85 -24.31
N GLN A 11 10.17 16.85 -25.20
CA GLN A 11 8.91 17.33 -25.79
C GLN A 11 7.81 17.64 -24.75
N GLY A 12 8.21 18.15 -23.58
CA GLY A 12 7.29 18.46 -22.48
C GLY A 12 6.76 17.25 -21.70
N LYS A 13 7.27 16.05 -21.96
CA LYS A 13 6.95 14.81 -21.22
C LYS A 13 8.11 14.44 -20.30
N ASP A 14 7.79 13.99 -19.09
CA ASP A 14 8.75 13.60 -18.04
C ASP A 14 8.34 12.35 -17.27
N THR A 15 7.20 11.74 -17.63
CA THR A 15 6.67 10.55 -16.97
C THR A 15 6.20 9.53 -17.98
N ILE A 16 6.43 8.24 -17.70
CA ILE A 16 5.93 7.12 -18.49
C ILE A 16 4.97 6.29 -17.64
N LEU A 17 3.72 6.20 -18.07
CA LEU A 17 2.74 5.25 -17.55
C LEU A 17 2.96 3.89 -18.22
N VAL A 18 3.23 2.87 -17.42
CA VAL A 18 3.48 1.51 -17.87
C VAL A 18 2.29 0.62 -17.53
N VAL A 19 1.70 -0.02 -18.54
CA VAL A 19 0.62 -0.99 -18.37
C VAL A 19 1.03 -2.33 -18.94
N VAL A 20 1.23 -3.31 -18.06
CA VAL A 20 1.71 -4.65 -18.43
C VAL A 20 0.57 -5.66 -18.31
N ASP A 21 0.33 -6.41 -19.38
CA ASP A 21 -0.56 -7.57 -19.37
C ASP A 21 0.01 -8.67 -18.48
N ARG A 22 -0.83 -9.27 -17.64
CA ARG A 22 -0.38 -10.23 -16.63
C ARG A 22 0.07 -11.55 -17.25
N LEU A 23 -0.57 -11.97 -18.34
CA LEU A 23 -0.36 -13.27 -19.00
C LEU A 23 0.84 -13.21 -19.95
N SER A 24 0.78 -12.34 -20.97
CA SER A 24 1.78 -12.24 -22.03
C SER A 24 3.00 -11.40 -21.67
N LYS A 25 2.90 -10.58 -20.60
CA LYS A 25 3.88 -9.54 -20.25
C LYS A 25 4.05 -8.45 -21.31
N TYR A 26 3.14 -8.39 -22.28
CA TYR A 26 3.09 -7.28 -23.22
C TYR A 26 2.87 -5.96 -22.48
N ALA A 27 3.62 -4.92 -22.83
CA ALA A 27 3.62 -3.66 -22.13
C ALA A 27 3.24 -2.51 -23.06
N HIS A 28 2.34 -1.64 -22.58
CA HIS A 28 2.09 -0.32 -23.15
C HIS A 28 2.88 0.72 -22.37
N PHE A 29 3.59 1.59 -23.10
CA PHE A 29 4.34 2.71 -22.56
C PHE A 29 3.69 4.02 -23.03
N LEU A 30 3.13 4.78 -22.10
CA LEU A 30 2.28 5.93 -22.40
C LEU A 30 2.88 7.21 -21.80
N LEU A 31 3.00 8.26 -22.59
CA LEU A 31 3.72 9.48 -22.21
C LEU A 31 2.83 10.47 -21.44
N LEU A 32 3.25 10.84 -20.24
CA LEU A 32 2.60 11.83 -19.37
C LEU A 32 3.53 13.02 -19.05
N SER A 33 2.93 14.11 -18.60
CA SER A 33 3.62 15.34 -18.19
C SER A 33 3.19 15.66 -16.76
N HIS A 34 4.14 15.88 -15.86
CA HIS A 34 3.88 16.28 -14.48
C HIS A 34 3.55 17.77 -14.38
N PRO A 35 2.58 18.17 -13.54
CA PRO A 35 1.70 17.31 -12.74
C PRO A 35 0.57 16.69 -13.59
N PHE A 36 0.25 15.42 -13.34
CA PHE A 36 -0.92 14.76 -13.94
C PHE A 36 -1.96 14.37 -12.90
N ASP A 37 -3.23 14.57 -13.24
CA ASP A 37 -4.36 14.16 -12.41
C ASP A 37 -4.85 12.75 -12.80
N ALA A 38 -5.58 12.12 -11.87
CA ALA A 38 -6.23 10.83 -12.10
C ALA A 38 -7.12 10.82 -13.35
N LYS A 39 -7.78 11.95 -13.66
CA LYS A 39 -8.61 12.10 -14.86
C LYS A 39 -7.80 11.99 -16.14
N THR A 40 -6.62 12.61 -16.18
CA THR A 40 -5.72 12.58 -17.33
C THR A 40 -5.16 11.18 -17.56
N VAL A 41 -4.75 10.51 -16.48
CA VAL A 41 -4.29 9.11 -16.50
C VAL A 41 -5.39 8.19 -17.03
N ALA A 42 -6.61 8.31 -16.49
CA ALA A 42 -7.74 7.51 -16.90
C ALA A 42 -8.04 7.70 -18.39
N LYS A 43 -8.05 8.93 -18.89
CA LYS A 43 -8.29 9.22 -20.32
C LYS A 43 -7.25 8.52 -21.20
N VAL A 44 -5.96 8.67 -20.89
CA VAL A 44 -4.88 8.03 -21.65
C VAL A 44 -4.99 6.49 -21.60
N TYR A 45 -5.37 5.93 -20.46
CA TYR A 45 -5.64 4.49 -20.33
C TYR A 45 -6.81 4.04 -21.21
N PHE A 46 -7.92 4.77 -21.21
CA PHE A 46 -9.09 4.40 -22.02
C PHE A 46 -8.78 4.49 -23.52
N ASP A 47 -8.13 5.57 -23.94
CA ASP A 47 -7.84 5.84 -25.35
C ASP A 47 -6.83 4.85 -25.94
N GLN A 48 -5.85 4.41 -25.16
CA GLN A 48 -4.70 3.63 -25.65
C GLN A 48 -4.73 2.15 -25.25
N VAL A 49 -5.23 1.83 -24.05
CA VAL A 49 -5.23 0.45 -23.54
C VAL A 49 -6.61 -0.17 -23.62
N PHE A 50 -7.62 0.47 -23.02
CA PHE A 50 -8.97 -0.09 -22.98
C PHE A 50 -9.57 -0.24 -24.38
N LYS A 51 -9.30 0.71 -25.28
CA LYS A 51 -9.71 0.61 -26.69
C LYS A 51 -9.25 -0.69 -27.36
N LEU A 52 -8.05 -1.18 -27.03
CA LEU A 52 -7.46 -2.37 -27.64
C LEU A 52 -7.81 -3.66 -26.88
N HIS A 53 -7.91 -3.59 -25.55
CA HIS A 53 -7.98 -4.77 -24.67
C HIS A 53 -9.28 -4.87 -23.87
N GLY A 54 -10.19 -3.91 -23.98
CA GLY A 54 -11.43 -3.82 -23.20
C GLY A 54 -12.46 -4.90 -23.56
N TRP A 55 -12.34 -5.53 -24.73
CA TRP A 55 -13.20 -6.65 -25.11
C TRP A 55 -13.15 -7.79 -24.09
N TRP A 56 -11.96 -8.11 -23.57
CA TRP A 56 -11.79 -9.15 -22.57
C TRP A 56 -12.56 -8.86 -21.28
N TYR A 57 -12.62 -7.58 -20.87
CA TYR A 57 -13.42 -7.18 -19.71
C TYR A 57 -14.92 -7.36 -19.99
N ASN A 58 -15.40 -6.89 -21.14
CA ASN A 58 -16.82 -6.93 -21.49
C ASN A 58 -17.36 -8.35 -21.73
N SER A 59 -16.50 -9.28 -22.17
CA SER A 59 -16.88 -10.65 -22.49
C SER A 59 -16.72 -11.64 -21.33
N ASN A 60 -16.13 -11.24 -20.21
CA ASN A 60 -15.98 -12.11 -19.04
C ASN A 60 -17.19 -12.07 -18.13
N PHE A 61 -17.39 -13.18 -17.40
CA PHE A 61 -18.44 -13.30 -16.41
C PHE A 61 -18.14 -12.46 -15.17
N HIS A 62 -19.10 -11.65 -14.73
CA HIS A 62 -19.02 -10.87 -13.50
C HIS A 62 -20.02 -11.40 -12.47
N THR A 63 -19.50 -11.87 -11.33
CA THR A 63 -20.30 -12.48 -10.26
C THR A 63 -21.34 -11.55 -9.65
N SER A 64 -21.07 -10.24 -9.61
CA SER A 64 -21.98 -9.24 -9.04
C SER A 64 -23.26 -9.04 -9.86
N ILE A 65 -23.18 -9.18 -11.18
CA ILE A 65 -24.31 -9.02 -12.11
C ILE A 65 -24.86 -10.37 -12.60
N GLY A 66 -24.16 -11.47 -12.32
CA GLY A 66 -24.58 -12.83 -12.71
C GLY A 66 -24.50 -13.12 -14.21
N THR A 67 -23.85 -12.26 -14.99
CA THR A 67 -23.69 -12.38 -16.45
C THR A 67 -22.47 -11.57 -16.94
N THR A 68 -22.25 -11.46 -18.25
CA THR A 68 -21.21 -10.63 -18.86
C THR A 68 -21.71 -9.20 -19.11
N PRO A 69 -20.89 -8.15 -18.92
CA PRO A 69 -21.28 -6.79 -19.28
C PRO A 69 -21.73 -6.63 -20.74
N PHE A 70 -21.15 -7.40 -21.66
CA PHE A 70 -21.56 -7.44 -23.07
C PHE A 70 -23.02 -7.89 -23.20
N GLU A 71 -23.39 -8.98 -22.56
CA GLU A 71 -24.76 -9.51 -22.61
C GLU A 71 -25.78 -8.57 -21.97
N VAL A 72 -25.41 -7.84 -20.90
CA VAL A 72 -26.27 -6.79 -20.32
C VAL A 72 -26.57 -5.68 -21.32
N VAL A 73 -25.56 -5.25 -22.09
CA VAL A 73 -25.71 -4.12 -23.03
C VAL A 73 -26.40 -4.53 -24.32
N PHE A 74 -26.10 -5.71 -24.85
CA PHE A 74 -26.54 -6.13 -26.18
C PHE A 74 -27.64 -7.20 -26.16
N GLY A 75 -28.00 -7.74 -25.00
CA GLY A 75 -29.02 -8.78 -24.85
C GLY A 75 -28.64 -10.12 -25.49
N GLN A 76 -27.37 -10.31 -25.84
CA GLN A 76 -26.85 -11.51 -26.50
C GLN A 76 -25.47 -11.88 -25.92
N PRO A 77 -25.12 -13.17 -25.84
CA PRO A 77 -23.82 -13.58 -25.35
C PRO A 77 -22.70 -13.07 -26.26
N PRO A 78 -21.52 -12.72 -25.70
CA PRO A 78 -20.37 -12.31 -26.50
C PRO A 78 -19.94 -13.43 -27.44
N HIS A 79 -19.50 -13.08 -28.65
CA HIS A 79 -18.93 -14.05 -29.58
C HIS A 79 -17.73 -14.76 -28.93
N LEU A 80 -17.84 -16.07 -28.74
CA LEU A 80 -16.79 -16.90 -28.16
C LEU A 80 -15.63 -16.99 -29.15
N HIS A 81 -14.43 -16.62 -28.71
CA HIS A 81 -13.21 -16.98 -29.42
C HIS A 81 -12.94 -18.46 -29.19
N VAL A 82 -13.39 -19.29 -30.13
CA VAL A 82 -13.07 -20.72 -30.15
C VAL A 82 -11.57 -20.89 -30.42
N PRO A 83 -10.85 -21.79 -29.71
CA PRO A 83 -9.47 -22.11 -30.03
C PRO A 83 -9.34 -22.48 -31.50
N TYR A 84 -8.31 -21.98 -32.17
CA TYR A 84 -8.13 -22.28 -33.59
C TYR A 84 -7.88 -23.78 -33.81
N ILE A 85 -8.71 -24.42 -34.63
CA ILE A 85 -8.53 -25.82 -35.01
C ILE A 85 -7.70 -25.83 -36.30
N SER A 86 -6.72 -26.73 -36.38
CA SER A 86 -5.85 -26.83 -37.56
C SER A 86 -6.69 -27.06 -38.82
N SER A 87 -6.36 -26.38 -39.92
CA SER A 87 -7.05 -26.36 -41.22
C SER A 87 -8.38 -25.58 -41.33
N ASP A 88 -8.75 -24.78 -40.32
CA ASP A 88 -9.92 -23.89 -40.41
C ASP A 88 -9.71 -22.72 -41.38
N SER A 89 -8.46 -22.33 -41.66
CA SER A 89 -8.13 -21.27 -42.62
C SER A 89 -7.75 -21.85 -43.99
N SER A 90 -8.38 -21.34 -45.05
CA SER A 90 -8.01 -21.64 -46.43
C SER A 90 -6.62 -21.11 -46.83
N VAL A 91 -6.05 -20.19 -46.04
CA VAL A 91 -4.75 -19.57 -46.31
C VAL A 91 -3.68 -20.19 -45.44
N ALA A 92 -2.77 -20.96 -46.05
CA ALA A 92 -1.70 -21.69 -45.34
C ALA A 92 -0.79 -20.81 -44.46
N ALA A 93 -0.61 -19.53 -44.80
CA ALA A 93 0.14 -18.60 -43.95
C ALA A 93 -0.61 -18.23 -42.65
N VAL A 94 -1.94 -18.05 -42.76
CA VAL A 94 -2.81 -17.74 -41.61
C VAL A 94 -2.96 -18.96 -40.71
N ASP A 95 -3.15 -20.15 -41.30
CA ASP A 95 -3.23 -21.42 -40.55
C ASP A 95 -1.99 -21.66 -39.70
N ARG A 96 -0.79 -21.53 -40.29
CA ARG A 96 0.48 -21.66 -39.56
C ARG A 96 0.61 -20.65 -38.42
N SER A 97 0.22 -19.40 -38.64
CA SER A 97 0.31 -18.33 -37.64
C SER A 97 -0.64 -18.57 -36.47
N LEU A 98 -1.90 -18.94 -36.75
CA LEU A 98 -2.90 -19.22 -35.72
C LEU A 98 -2.56 -20.47 -34.90
N LYS A 99 -2.03 -21.51 -35.55
CA LYS A 99 -1.53 -22.71 -34.86
C LYS A 99 -0.37 -22.39 -33.91
N ALA A 100 0.64 -21.66 -34.38
CA ALA A 100 1.77 -21.24 -33.55
C ALA A 100 1.33 -20.37 -32.36
N ARG A 101 0.31 -19.52 -32.57
CA ARG A 101 -0.29 -18.71 -31.49
C ARG A 101 -0.94 -19.59 -30.42
N GLU A 102 -1.72 -20.59 -30.79
CA GLU A 102 -2.40 -21.48 -29.83
C GLU A 102 -1.39 -22.30 -29.01
N GLU A 103 -0.35 -22.83 -29.68
CA GLU A 103 0.76 -23.53 -29.01
C GLU A 103 1.46 -22.62 -27.98
N CYS A 104 1.71 -21.36 -28.36
CA CYS A 104 2.30 -20.37 -27.45
C CYS A 104 1.38 -20.05 -26.25
N ILE A 105 0.08 -19.86 -26.48
CA ILE A 105 -0.90 -19.62 -25.40
C ILE A 105 -0.94 -20.80 -24.43
N SER A 106 -0.95 -22.03 -24.92
CA SER A 106 -0.92 -23.25 -24.11
C SER A 106 0.33 -23.31 -23.24
N MET A 107 1.51 -23.07 -23.83
CA MET A 107 2.78 -23.04 -23.12
C MET A 107 2.83 -21.92 -22.07
N LEU A 108 2.31 -20.73 -22.38
CA LEU A 108 2.22 -19.61 -21.43
C LEU A 108 1.33 -19.94 -20.23
N LYS A 109 0.17 -20.56 -20.44
CA LYS A 109 -0.72 -21.00 -19.34
C LYS A 109 0.00 -21.99 -18.43
N PHE A 110 0.72 -22.96 -19.00
CA PHE A 110 1.51 -23.94 -18.24
C PHE A 110 2.59 -23.25 -17.38
N HIS A 111 3.37 -22.34 -17.96
CA HIS A 111 4.40 -21.61 -17.22
C HIS A 111 3.82 -20.71 -16.14
N LEU A 112 2.69 -20.05 -16.39
CA LEU A 112 2.02 -19.20 -15.42
C LEU A 112 1.51 -20.00 -14.22
N GLN A 113 0.88 -21.16 -14.46
CA GLN A 113 0.46 -22.07 -13.39
C GLN A 113 1.64 -22.58 -12.58
N ARG A 114 2.74 -22.97 -13.25
CA ARG A 114 3.96 -23.40 -12.59
C ARG A 114 4.59 -22.31 -11.73
N ALA A 115 4.62 -21.07 -12.22
CA ALA A 115 5.13 -19.92 -11.48
C ALA A 115 4.25 -19.61 -10.25
N GLN A 116 2.92 -19.60 -10.40
CA GLN A 116 1.99 -19.43 -9.29
C GLN A 116 2.16 -20.52 -8.23
N SER A 117 2.28 -21.78 -8.65
CA SER A 117 2.49 -22.91 -7.74
C SER A 117 3.80 -22.79 -6.96
N ARG A 118 4.89 -22.37 -7.62
CA ARG A 118 6.19 -22.10 -6.98
C ARG A 118 6.12 -20.93 -5.99
N MET A 119 5.46 -19.84 -6.36
CA MET A 119 5.28 -18.68 -5.48
C MET A 119 4.48 -19.07 -4.23
N LYS A 120 3.40 -19.85 -4.40
CA LYS A 120 2.60 -20.39 -3.31
C LYS A 120 3.45 -21.28 -2.41
N SER A 121 4.11 -22.31 -2.95
CA SER A 121 4.93 -23.23 -2.14
C SER A 121 6.03 -22.51 -1.36
N GLN A 122 6.70 -21.53 -1.99
CA GLN A 122 7.78 -20.78 -1.34
C GLN A 122 7.27 -19.84 -0.25
N SER A 123 6.08 -19.25 -0.44
CA SER A 123 5.42 -18.41 0.55
C SER A 123 4.94 -19.24 1.73
N ASP A 124 4.25 -20.35 1.46
CA ASP A 124 3.69 -21.25 2.48
C ASP A 124 4.81 -21.81 3.38
N GLN A 125 5.98 -22.15 2.82
CA GLN A 125 7.16 -22.55 3.60
C GLN A 125 7.64 -21.50 4.63
N ARG A 126 7.39 -20.20 4.37
CA ARG A 126 7.80 -19.10 5.25
C ARG A 126 6.70 -18.66 6.20
N ILE A 127 5.46 -19.08 5.97
CA ILE A 127 4.33 -18.76 6.84
C ILE A 127 4.30 -19.82 7.94
N THR A 128 4.69 -19.43 9.15
CA THR A 128 4.42 -20.23 10.33
C THR A 128 2.97 -20.03 10.74
N GLU A 129 2.22 -21.11 10.93
CA GLU A 129 0.88 -21.04 11.50
C GLU A 129 0.99 -20.61 12.96
N VAL A 130 0.62 -19.36 13.23
CA VAL A 130 0.56 -18.82 14.59
C VAL A 130 -0.89 -18.83 15.02
N GLN A 131 -1.18 -19.46 16.15
CA GLN A 131 -2.50 -19.44 16.77
C GLN A 131 -2.38 -18.95 18.21
N PHE A 132 -3.42 -18.26 18.66
CA PHE A 132 -3.51 -17.74 20.01
C PHE A 132 -4.81 -18.17 20.67
N SER A 133 -4.80 -18.30 22.00
CA SER A 133 -5.99 -18.59 22.79
C SER A 133 -6.53 -17.32 23.45
N ILE A 134 -7.82 -17.35 23.82
CA ILE A 134 -8.41 -16.30 24.66
C ILE A 134 -7.65 -16.28 25.99
N GLY A 135 -7.28 -15.08 26.46
CA GLY A 135 -6.44 -14.89 27.64
C GLY A 135 -4.93 -14.83 27.37
N ASP A 136 -4.46 -15.16 26.17
CA ASP A 136 -3.04 -14.98 25.82
C ASP A 136 -2.71 -13.49 25.76
N LEU A 137 -1.57 -13.11 26.34
CA LEU A 137 -0.98 -11.78 26.21
C LEU A 137 -0.19 -11.68 24.91
N VAL A 138 -0.43 -10.63 24.13
CA VAL A 138 0.23 -10.39 22.84
C VAL A 138 0.69 -8.95 22.67
N TYR A 139 1.83 -8.78 22.00
CA TYR A 139 2.30 -7.50 21.48
C TYR A 139 1.65 -7.20 20.14
N VAL A 140 1.26 -5.94 19.91
CA VAL A 140 0.68 -5.47 18.64
C VAL A 140 1.69 -4.70 17.83
N LYS A 141 1.86 -5.06 16.56
CA LYS A 141 2.69 -4.35 15.60
C LYS A 141 1.95 -3.12 15.09
N LEU A 142 2.33 -1.96 15.59
CA LEU A 142 1.86 -0.67 15.07
C LEU A 142 2.88 -0.13 14.09
N GLN A 143 2.44 0.43 12.96
CA GLN A 143 3.36 1.04 12.01
C GLN A 143 3.79 2.39 12.57
N PRO A 144 5.09 2.61 12.87
CA PRO A 144 5.57 3.95 13.11
C PRO A 144 5.42 4.73 11.80
N TYR A 145 4.58 5.76 11.83
CA TYR A 145 4.66 6.99 11.05
C TYR A 145 5.51 6.94 9.76
N ARG A 146 4.84 7.09 8.61
CA ARG A 146 5.44 7.64 7.39
C ARG A 146 4.75 8.98 7.08
N GLN A 147 5.17 10.09 7.69
CA GLN A 147 4.93 11.38 7.04
C GLN A 147 6.04 11.61 6.03
N HIS A 148 5.63 12.07 4.85
CA HIS A 148 6.49 12.59 3.80
C HIS A 148 6.89 14.06 4.07
N SER A 149 6.76 14.56 5.31
CA SER A 149 7.21 15.89 5.67
C SER A 149 8.72 15.88 5.91
N VAL A 150 9.41 16.66 5.10
CA VAL A 150 10.82 17.02 5.21
C VAL A 150 11.16 17.36 6.67
N VAL A 151 11.81 16.45 7.39
CA VAL A 151 12.88 16.67 8.39
C VAL A 151 13.18 15.34 9.11
N TYR A 152 14.48 15.14 9.33
CA TYR A 152 15.17 13.93 9.74
C TYR A 152 14.77 13.47 11.15
N ARG A 153 14.02 12.37 11.27
CA ARG A 153 14.06 11.56 12.51
C ARG A 153 15.46 10.97 12.61
N SER A 154 16.16 11.21 13.72
CA SER A 154 17.54 10.72 13.91
C SER A 154 17.67 9.22 13.70
N CYS A 155 16.64 8.39 14.00
CA CYS A 155 16.60 6.97 13.61
C CYS A 155 15.17 6.36 13.70
N ASN A 156 14.32 6.50 12.67
CA ASN A 156 13.04 5.73 12.57
C ASN A 156 13.24 4.20 12.59
N LYS A 157 14.46 3.74 12.33
CA LYS A 157 14.83 2.32 12.33
C LYS A 157 14.89 1.71 13.75
N LEU A 158 15.07 2.53 14.79
CA LEU A 158 15.29 2.09 16.17
C LEU A 158 14.06 2.21 17.08
N VAL A 159 12.98 2.84 16.62
CA VAL A 159 11.73 2.97 17.39
C VAL A 159 11.08 1.59 17.58
N PRO A 160 10.54 1.27 18.78
CA PRO A 160 9.82 0.02 19.00
C PRO A 160 8.66 -0.13 18.02
N ARG A 161 8.58 -1.30 17.38
CA ARG A 161 7.52 -1.64 16.40
C ARG A 161 6.34 -2.36 17.02
N TYR A 162 6.50 -2.89 18.23
CA TYR A 162 5.55 -3.75 18.93
C TYR A 162 5.23 -3.10 20.27
N PHE A 163 3.93 -3.01 20.59
CA PHE A 163 3.43 -2.28 21.76
C PHE A 163 2.57 -3.17 22.65
N GLY A 164 2.65 -2.89 23.96
CA GLY A 164 1.92 -3.54 25.05
C GLY A 164 2.21 -5.03 25.21
N PRO A 165 1.79 -5.63 26.31
CA PRO A 165 1.05 -6.88 26.17
C PRO A 165 -0.43 -6.60 26.38
N PHE A 166 -1.24 -6.92 25.37
CA PHE A 166 -2.70 -6.86 25.44
C PHE A 166 -3.26 -8.26 25.48
N GLU A 167 -4.30 -8.45 26.27
CA GLU A 167 -4.99 -9.72 26.37
C GLU A 167 -5.91 -9.94 25.16
N ILE A 168 -5.93 -11.17 24.65
CA ILE A 168 -6.90 -11.57 23.64
C ILE A 168 -8.26 -11.85 24.31
N VAL A 169 -9.26 -11.05 23.95
CA VAL A 169 -10.63 -11.16 24.49
C VAL A 169 -11.46 -12.14 23.67
N ALA A 170 -11.27 -12.16 22.34
CA ALA A 170 -12.06 -13.01 21.46
C ALA A 170 -11.31 -13.38 20.18
N LYS A 171 -11.62 -14.55 19.63
CA LYS A 171 -11.21 -14.97 18.28
C LYS A 171 -12.35 -14.68 17.32
N ILE A 172 -12.17 -13.72 16.41
CA ILE A 172 -13.22 -13.28 15.46
C ILE A 172 -13.23 -14.14 14.20
N GLY A 173 -12.07 -14.66 13.82
CA GLY A 173 -11.94 -15.61 12.71
C GLY A 173 -10.68 -16.43 12.86
N GLU A 174 -10.35 -17.22 11.84
CA GLU A 174 -9.14 -18.04 11.82
C GLU A 174 -7.86 -17.19 11.98
N VAL A 175 -7.88 -15.98 11.39
CA VAL A 175 -6.70 -15.11 11.25
C VAL A 175 -6.87 -13.76 11.97
N ALA A 176 -7.96 -13.54 12.71
CA ALA A 176 -8.25 -12.25 13.34
C ALA A 176 -8.67 -12.40 14.81
N TYR A 177 -8.04 -11.60 15.68
CA TYR A 177 -8.23 -11.61 17.13
C TYR A 177 -8.60 -10.23 17.64
N LYS A 178 -9.51 -10.18 18.62
CA LYS A 178 -9.90 -8.97 19.34
C LYS A 178 -9.06 -8.84 20.61
N LEU A 179 -8.48 -7.67 20.82
CA LEU A 179 -7.63 -7.37 21.97
C LEU A 179 -8.33 -6.46 22.97
N ASN A 180 -7.95 -6.59 24.24
CA ASN A 180 -8.32 -5.68 25.31
C ASN A 180 -7.44 -4.43 25.21
N LEU A 181 -7.85 -3.46 24.40
CA LEU A 181 -7.20 -2.16 24.31
C LEU A 181 -7.84 -1.19 25.32
N PRO A 182 -7.08 -0.23 25.87
CA PRO A 182 -7.62 0.85 26.68
C PRO A 182 -8.71 1.65 25.95
N ASP A 183 -9.72 2.13 26.68
CA ASP A 183 -10.88 2.84 26.11
C ASP A 183 -10.53 4.13 25.35
N HIS A 184 -9.37 4.73 25.64
CA HIS A 184 -8.86 5.91 24.93
C HIS A 184 -8.17 5.58 23.60
N ALA A 185 -8.00 4.31 23.26
CA ALA A 185 -7.37 3.90 22.01
C ALA A 185 -8.33 4.14 20.83
N LYS A 186 -7.94 5.02 19.91
CA LYS A 186 -8.71 5.28 18.67
C LYS A 186 -8.54 4.19 17.60
N VAL A 187 -7.85 3.11 17.92
CA VAL A 187 -7.55 2.01 16.99
C VAL A 187 -8.61 0.92 17.13
N HIS A 188 -9.05 0.36 16.01
CA HIS A 188 -9.99 -0.75 16.01
C HIS A 188 -9.37 -1.97 16.75
N PRO A 189 -10.07 -2.60 17.71
CA PRO A 189 -9.49 -3.62 18.60
C PRO A 189 -9.24 -4.98 17.93
N VAL A 190 -9.48 -5.09 16.63
CA VAL A 190 -9.40 -6.35 15.87
C VAL A 190 -8.18 -6.31 14.97
N PHE A 191 -7.27 -7.25 15.18
CA PHE A 191 -6.01 -7.33 14.47
C PHE A 191 -5.84 -8.67 13.78
N HIS A 192 -5.18 -8.63 12.62
CA HIS A 192 -4.77 -9.84 11.91
C HIS A 192 -3.60 -10.52 12.65
N VAL A 193 -3.54 -11.85 12.64
CA VAL A 193 -2.55 -12.67 13.37
C VAL A 193 -1.10 -12.26 13.08
N SER A 194 -0.81 -11.82 11.86
CA SER A 194 0.51 -11.38 11.42
C SER A 194 1.00 -10.08 12.06
N GLN A 195 0.09 -9.33 12.70
CA GLN A 195 0.39 -8.12 13.45
C GLN A 195 0.63 -8.42 14.94
N LEU A 196 0.46 -9.68 15.38
CA LEU A 196 0.54 -10.07 16.78
C LEU A 196 1.79 -10.91 17.06
N LYS A 197 2.34 -10.77 18.27
CA LYS A 197 3.40 -11.63 18.79
C LYS A 197 3.06 -12.07 20.21
N LYS A 198 3.19 -13.37 20.51
CA LYS A 198 2.97 -13.88 21.87
C LYS A 198 3.94 -13.24 22.86
N HIS A 199 3.43 -12.78 24.00
CA HIS A 199 4.24 -12.34 25.13
C HIS A 199 4.71 -13.55 25.93
N TYR A 200 5.98 -13.57 26.32
CA TYR A 200 6.55 -14.57 27.22
C TYR A 200 7.26 -13.85 28.37
N GLY A 201 7.04 -14.29 29.60
CA GLY A 201 7.64 -13.70 30.81
C GLY A 201 6.64 -12.94 31.70
N PRO A 202 7.13 -12.31 32.79
CA PRO A 202 6.28 -11.59 33.72
C PRO A 202 5.67 -10.34 33.08
N THR A 203 4.39 -10.09 33.35
CA THR A 203 3.63 -8.97 32.76
C THR A 203 4.21 -7.63 33.23
N PRO A 204 4.71 -6.76 32.33
CA PRO A 204 5.08 -5.40 32.70
C PRO A 204 3.86 -4.63 33.20
N MET A 205 3.99 -3.92 34.33
CA MET A 205 2.88 -3.23 35.03
C MET A 205 2.22 -2.11 34.21
N VAL A 206 2.79 -1.68 33.08
CA VAL A 206 2.25 -0.57 32.29
C VAL A 206 2.36 -0.88 30.80
N ALA A 207 1.23 -1.28 30.20
CA ALA A 207 1.05 -1.30 28.75
C ALA A 207 0.47 0.05 28.31
N THR A 208 1.24 1.12 28.36
CA THR A 208 0.78 2.41 27.83
C THR A 208 0.87 2.38 26.31
N LEU A 209 -0.29 2.31 25.65
CA LEU A 209 -0.37 2.75 24.26
C LEU A 209 -0.12 4.26 24.25
N PRO A 210 0.82 4.77 23.46
CA PRO A 210 0.87 6.19 23.14
C PRO A 210 -0.44 6.61 22.47
N ALA A 211 -0.80 7.90 22.54
CA ALA A 211 -1.97 8.42 21.86
C ALA A 211 -1.88 8.16 20.34
N LEU A 212 -2.71 7.22 19.86
CA LEU A 212 -2.77 6.81 18.46
C LEU A 212 -3.99 7.45 17.81
N ASP A 213 -3.83 7.95 16.60
CA ASP A 213 -4.94 8.42 15.77
C ASP A 213 -5.67 7.24 15.09
N GLY A 214 -6.88 7.47 14.57
CA GLY A 214 -7.76 6.46 13.95
C GLY A 214 -7.14 5.66 12.79
N ASN A 215 -5.97 6.08 12.31
CA ASN A 215 -5.20 5.44 11.24
C ASN A 215 -3.98 4.64 11.75
N LEU A 216 -3.95 4.22 13.02
CA LEU A 216 -2.81 3.50 13.63
C LEU A 216 -1.50 4.33 13.65
N GLN A 217 -1.61 5.66 13.63
CA GLN A 217 -0.46 6.57 13.60
C GLN A 217 -0.23 7.19 14.98
N LEU A 218 1.01 7.11 15.47
CA LEU A 218 1.47 7.82 16.67
C LEU A 218 1.33 9.33 16.44
N ARG A 219 0.38 9.99 17.12
CA ARG A 219 0.36 11.46 17.17
C ARG A 219 1.16 11.89 18.38
N ALA A 220 2.37 12.37 18.13
CA ALA A 220 3.16 13.09 19.10
C ALA A 220 2.56 14.49 19.24
N GLU A 221 1.92 14.78 20.36
CA GLU A 221 1.55 16.17 20.71
C GLU A 221 2.76 16.88 21.31
N PRO A 222 3.04 18.14 20.94
CA PRO A 222 4.10 18.92 21.54
C PRO A 222 3.76 19.23 23.00
N VAL A 223 4.69 18.96 23.90
CA VAL A 223 4.52 19.23 25.35
C VAL A 223 5.23 20.53 25.73
N ALA A 224 6.44 20.73 25.22
CA ALA A 224 7.27 21.88 25.55
C ALA A 224 8.27 22.21 24.43
N VAL A 225 8.62 23.47 24.30
CA VAL A 225 9.80 23.89 23.52
C VAL A 225 10.97 24.01 24.49
N LEU A 226 12.03 23.25 24.25
CA LEU A 226 13.22 23.20 25.11
C LEU A 226 14.26 24.25 24.71
N GLU A 227 14.38 24.55 23.41
CA GLU A 227 15.40 25.45 22.89
C GLU A 227 14.93 26.11 21.57
N ARG A 228 15.48 27.28 21.25
CA ARG A 228 15.28 27.98 19.97
C ARG A 228 16.63 28.31 19.36
N LYS A 229 16.79 28.10 18.05
CA LYS A 229 17.98 28.53 17.32
C LYS A 229 17.63 29.16 15.98
N MET A 230 18.44 30.12 15.56
CA MET A 230 18.38 30.72 14.24
C MET A 230 19.52 30.18 13.36
N SER A 231 19.19 29.76 12.16
CA SER A 231 20.19 29.33 11.16
C SER A 231 20.09 30.22 9.92
N LYS A 232 21.25 30.63 9.41
CA LYS A 232 21.34 31.47 8.20
C LYS A 232 21.30 30.58 6.97
N LYS A 233 20.34 30.82 6.08
CA LYS A 233 20.18 30.05 4.84
C LYS A 233 20.00 31.02 3.68
N GLY A 234 21.03 31.13 2.84
CA GLY A 234 21.07 32.12 1.76
C GLY A 234 21.02 33.55 2.27
N ARG A 235 20.03 34.34 1.78
CA ARG A 235 19.81 35.75 2.16
C ARG A 235 18.88 35.93 3.37
N GLY A 236 18.34 34.85 3.95
CA GLY A 236 17.37 34.89 5.05
C GLY A 236 17.82 34.12 6.29
N TYR A 237 16.99 34.21 7.33
CA TYR A 237 17.13 33.46 8.58
C TYR A 237 15.94 32.52 8.74
N GLU A 238 16.19 31.27 9.09
CA GLU A 238 15.17 30.28 9.47
C GLU A 238 15.25 30.03 10.97
N VAL A 239 14.10 30.00 11.64
CA VAL A 239 13.99 29.73 13.09
C VAL A 239 13.61 28.27 13.29
N TYR A 240 14.37 27.58 14.14
CA TYR A 240 14.10 26.21 14.56
C TYR A 240 13.75 26.16 16.05
N LEU A 241 12.77 25.34 16.41
CA LEU A 241 12.34 25.04 17.77
C LEU A 241 12.73 23.61 18.13
N LEU A 242 13.38 23.40 19.26
CA LEU A 242 13.62 22.07 19.82
C LEU A 242 12.39 21.66 20.62
N VAL A 243 11.59 20.76 20.08
CA VAL A 243 10.28 20.39 20.63
C VAL A 243 10.37 19.05 21.36
N HIS A 244 9.95 19.04 22.63
CA HIS A 244 9.68 17.84 23.41
C HIS A 244 8.29 17.32 23.06
N TRP A 245 8.23 16.03 22.78
CA TRP A 245 7.00 15.34 22.36
C TRP A 245 6.45 14.44 23.46
N SER A 246 5.13 14.34 23.55
CA SER A 246 4.41 13.51 24.54
C SER A 246 4.74 12.01 24.48
N ASN A 247 5.31 11.54 23.36
CA ASN A 247 5.68 10.14 23.14
C ASN A 247 7.18 9.85 23.29
N GLY A 248 7.97 10.81 23.77
CA GLY A 248 9.41 10.68 23.92
C GLY A 248 9.91 11.29 25.23
N THR A 249 11.17 11.04 25.56
CA THR A 249 11.84 11.73 26.67
C THR A 249 12.36 13.10 26.23
N LYS A 250 12.88 13.90 27.17
CA LYS A 250 13.52 15.19 26.82
C LYS A 250 14.73 15.03 25.89
N GLU A 251 15.37 13.87 25.91
CA GLU A 251 16.50 13.54 25.04
C GLU A 251 16.06 13.21 23.60
N ASP A 252 14.80 12.83 23.41
CA ASP A 252 14.20 12.51 22.11
C ASP A 252 13.61 13.75 21.40
N ALA A 253 13.87 14.96 21.93
CA ALA A 253 13.35 16.20 21.37
C ALA A 253 13.91 16.46 19.95
N THR A 254 13.08 17.00 19.05
CA THR A 254 13.46 17.24 17.64
C THR A 254 13.42 18.70 17.28
N TRP A 255 14.32 19.11 16.37
CA TRP A 255 14.32 20.45 15.81
C TRP A 255 13.27 20.56 14.69
N GLU A 256 12.24 21.38 14.90
CA GLU A 256 11.18 21.68 13.93
C GLU A 256 11.30 23.12 13.44
N LEU A 257 10.97 23.37 12.17
CA LEU A 257 10.91 24.71 11.61
C LEU A 257 9.72 25.47 12.24
N PHE A 258 9.95 26.69 12.71
CA PHE A 258 8.93 27.51 13.38
C PHE A 258 7.66 27.67 12.54
N ASP A 259 7.80 28.05 11.27
CA ASP A 259 6.66 28.32 10.39
C ASP A 259 5.80 27.07 10.14
N ASP A 260 6.43 25.91 10.01
CA ASP A 260 5.73 24.63 9.82
C ASP A 260 5.13 24.11 11.14
N PHE A 261 5.77 24.42 12.26
CA PHE A 261 5.28 24.02 13.58
C PHE A 261 4.00 24.79 13.95
N VAL A 262 3.98 26.11 13.79
CA VAL A 262 2.80 26.96 14.09
C VAL A 262 1.61 26.59 13.20
N LYS A 263 1.84 26.26 11.93
CA LYS A 263 0.77 25.78 11.04
C LYS A 263 0.18 24.43 11.48
N ARG A 264 1.02 23.54 12.02
CA ARG A 264 0.61 22.19 12.46
C ARG A 264 -0.06 22.19 13.83
N PHE A 265 0.38 23.05 14.73
CA PHE A 265 -0.10 23.13 16.12
C PHE A 265 -0.49 24.57 16.48
N PRO A 266 -1.57 25.10 15.88
CA PRO A 266 -1.97 26.50 16.09
C PRO A 266 -2.41 26.78 17.54
N ASP A 267 -2.91 25.77 18.24
CA ASP A 267 -3.41 25.89 19.62
C ASP A 267 -2.29 25.76 20.68
N PHE A 268 -1.06 25.42 20.27
CA PHE A 268 0.05 25.24 21.19
C PHE A 268 0.63 26.59 21.62
N LYS A 269 0.51 26.91 22.91
CA LYS A 269 1.10 28.12 23.48
C LYS A 269 2.61 27.95 23.60
N LEU A 270 3.34 28.69 22.77
CA LEU A 270 4.78 28.90 22.92
C LEU A 270 5.01 29.73 24.18
N ASN A 271 5.05 29.08 25.34
CA ASN A 271 5.33 29.77 26.59
C ASN A 271 6.73 30.39 26.50
N GLU A 272 6.81 31.70 26.68
CA GLU A 272 8.06 32.43 26.80
C GLU A 272 8.70 32.10 28.16
N THR A 273 9.89 31.51 28.12
CA THR A 273 10.87 31.57 29.20
C THR A 273 12.14 32.19 28.65
#